data_AF-A0A176Y7Z4-F1
#
_entry.id   AF-A0A176Y7Z4-F1
#
_cell.length_a   1.000
_cell.length_b   1.000
_cell.length_c   1.000
_cell.angle_alpha   90.00
_cell.angle_beta   90.00
_cell.angle_gamma   90.00
#
_symmetry.space_group_name_H-M   'P 1'
#
loop_
_entity.id
_entity.type
_entity.pdbx_description
1 polymer ?
#
loop_
_entity_poly.entity_id
_entity_poly.type
_entity_poly.pdbx_seq_one_letter_code
_entity_poly.pdbx_strand_id
1 'polypeptide(L)' 'MKWPQWYPTRADIIGISIALAVACIFVFVVVGFPNFHQATGFGPDWDCKAMPKGDPVCVKKPGQ' A
#
# COMPACT_ATOMS: atom_id res chain seq x y z
N MET A 1 -37.47 8.83 -10.89
CA MET A 1 -36.50 7.76 -10.55
C MET A 1 -36.99 7.10 -9.27
N LYS A 2 -37.38 5.83 -9.32
CA LYS A 2 -37.75 5.07 -8.12
C LYS A 2 -36.46 4.56 -7.50
N TRP A 3 -36.08 5.10 -6.35
CA TRP A 3 -34.95 4.59 -5.59
C TRP A 3 -35.30 3.16 -5.14
N PRO A 4 -34.46 2.15 -5.40
CA PRO A 4 -34.70 0.82 -4.85
C PRO A 4 -34.57 0.94 -3.34
N GLN A 5 -35.68 0.74 -2.64
CA GLN A 5 -35.73 0.71 -1.18
C GLN A 5 -34.91 -0.51 -0.73
N TRP A 6 -33.64 -0.28 -0.40
CA TRP A 6 -32.75 -1.35 0.01
C TRP A 6 -32.98 -1.64 1.48
N TYR A 7 -33.58 -2.81 1.77
CA TYR A 7 -33.74 -3.31 3.12
C TYR A 7 -32.62 -4.31 3.38
N PRO A 8 -31.54 -3.91 4.08
CA PRO A 8 -30.43 -4.82 4.35
C PRO A 8 -30.93 -5.98 5.20
N THR A 9 -30.76 -7.19 4.69
CA THR A 9 -31.02 -8.40 5.46
C THR A 9 -29.90 -8.59 6.49
N ARG A 10 -30.12 -9.46 7.49
CA ARG A 10 -29.07 -9.78 8.48
C ARG A 10 -27.80 -10.32 7.82
N ALA A 11 -27.94 -11.04 6.71
CA ALA A 11 -26.82 -11.54 5.93
C ALA A 11 -26.03 -10.39 5.28
N ASP A 12 -26.72 -9.38 4.74
CA ASP A 12 -26.08 -8.19 4.15
C ASP A 12 -25.29 -7.41 5.20
N ILE A 13 -25.86 -7.22 6.41
CA ILE A 13 -25.18 -6.53 7.51
C ILE A 13 -23.90 -7.28 7.90
N ILE A 14 -23.97 -8.60 8.02
CA ILE A 14 -22.80 -9.43 8.34
C ILE A 14 -21.76 -9.31 7.23
N GLY A 15 -22.16 -9.44 5.96
CA GLY A 15 -21.25 -9.32 4.82
C GLY A 15 -20.53 -7.95 4.78
N ILE A 16 -21.29 -6.86 4.97
CA ILE A 16 -20.73 -5.51 5.02
C ILE A 16 -19.77 -5.36 6.20
N SER A 17 -20.13 -5.88 7.37
CA SER A 17 -19.27 -5.79 8.56
C SER A 17 -17.93 -6.51 8.37
N ILE A 18 -17.94 -7.68 7.73
CA ILE A 18 -16.73 -8.44 7.41
C ILE A 18 -15.88 -7.69 6.39
N ALA A 19 -16.50 -7.20 5.30
CA ALA A 19 -15.80 -6.43 4.27
C ALA A 19 -15.15 -5.17 4.86
N LEU A 20 -15.84 -4.47 5.76
CA LEU A 20 -15.32 -3.29 6.45
C LEU A 20 -14.12 -3.66 7.34
N ALA A 21 -14.24 -4.74 8.11
CA ALA A 21 -13.14 -5.22 8.97
C ALA A 21 -11.89 -5.56 8.15
N VAL A 22 -12.05 -6.27 7.03
CA VAL A 22 -10.94 -6.60 6.11
C VAL A 22 -10.30 -5.33 5.55
N ALA A 23 -11.10 -4.35 5.11
CA ALA A 23 -10.59 -3.08 4.59
C ALA A 23 -9.79 -2.31 5.65
N CYS A 24 -10.28 -2.25 6.90
CA CYS A 24 -9.57 -1.61 8.00
C CYS A 24 -8.23 -2.29 8.30
N ILE A 25 -8.21 -3.63 8.34
CA ILE A 25 -6.98 -4.40 8.53
C ILE A 25 -5.99 -4.12 7.40
N PHE A 26 -6.47 -4.10 6.15
CA PHE A 26 -5.63 -3.84 4.99
C PHE A 26 -4.97 -2.45 5.08
N VAL A 27 -5.74 -1.40 5.36
CA VAL A 27 -5.21 -0.05 5.54
C VAL A 27 -4.21 0.00 6.70
N PHE A 28 -4.53 -0.64 7.83
CA PHE A 28 -3.63 -0.70 8.98
C PHE A 28 -2.28 -1.35 8.63
N VAL A 29 -2.29 -2.46 7.89
CA VAL A 29 -1.07 -3.13 7.47
C VAL A 29 -0.26 -2.28 6.50
N VAL A 30 -0.91 -1.68 5.49
CA VAL A 30 -0.23 -0.84 4.48
C VAL A 30 0.42 0.40 5.13
N VAL A 31 -0.29 1.06 6.05
CA VAL A 31 0.21 2.26 6.72
C VAL A 31 1.23 1.92 7.82
N GLY A 32 1.01 0.86 8.59
CA GLY A 32 1.87 0.45 9.68
C GLY A 32 3.18 -0.21 9.22
N PHE A 33 3.18 -0.82 8.04
CA PHE A 33 4.35 -1.50 7.48
C PHE A 33 4.67 -1.00 6.06
N PRO A 34 5.12 0.27 5.91
CA PRO A 34 5.46 0.85 4.61
C PRO A 34 6.60 0.12 3.90
N ASN A 35 7.37 -0.69 4.64
CA ASN A 35 8.50 -1.46 4.12
C ASN A 35 8.12 -2.81 3.50
N PHE A 36 6.84 -3.24 3.48
CA PHE A 36 6.45 -4.42 2.69
C PHE A 36 6.60 -4.21 1.19
N HIS A 37 6.62 -2.93 0.76
CA HIS A 37 6.79 -2.54 -0.62
C HIS A 37 8.18 -1.91 -0.83
N GLN A 38 9.22 -2.49 -0.23
CA GLN A 38 10.57 -2.17 -0.63
C GLN A 38 10.76 -2.65 -2.06
N ALA A 39 10.94 -1.70 -2.97
CA ALA A 39 11.31 -1.98 -4.35
C ALA A 39 12.49 -2.97 -4.34
N THR A 40 12.38 -4.05 -5.12
CA THR A 40 13.43 -5.07 -5.30
C THR A 40 14.63 -4.49 -6.06
N GLY A 41 15.26 -3.46 -5.50
CA GLY A 41 16.38 -2.71 -6.02
C GLY A 41 17.53 -2.63 -5.03
N PHE A 42 18.42 -1.67 -5.24
CA PHE A 42 19.60 -1.48 -4.39
C PHE A 42 19.21 -1.19 -2.94
N GLY A 43 19.84 -1.88 -1.98
CA GLY A 43 19.49 -1.85 -0.55
C GLY A 43 19.67 -0.48 0.13
N PRO A 44 19.33 -0.35 1.42
CA PRO A 44 19.33 0.94 2.14
C PRO A 44 20.70 1.65 2.20
N ASP A 45 21.79 0.94 1.92
CA ASP A 45 23.14 1.50 1.83
C ASP A 45 23.41 2.23 0.51
N TRP A 46 22.48 2.18 -0.44
CA TRP A 46 22.63 2.76 -1.77
C TRP A 46 21.87 4.08 -1.89
N ASP A 47 22.53 5.09 -2.45
CA ASP A 47 21.95 6.38 -2.80
C ASP A 47 21.75 6.44 -4.32
N CYS A 48 20.50 6.48 -4.77
CA CYS A 48 20.14 6.55 -6.18
C CYS A 48 19.74 7.98 -6.56
N LYS A 49 20.49 8.59 -7.48
CA LYS A 49 20.23 9.94 -7.98
C LYS A 49 19.79 9.88 -9.44
N ALA A 50 18.66 10.54 -9.73
CA ALA A 50 18.23 10.78 -11.10
C ALA A 50 19.19 11.79 -11.76
N MET A 51 19.74 11.42 -12.92
CA MET A 51 20.61 12.29 -13.70
C MET A 51 19.78 13.06 -14.74
N PRO A 52 20.10 14.34 -15.01
CA PRO A 52 19.36 15.15 -15.98
C PRO A 52 19.49 14.64 -17.42
N LYS A 53 20.49 13.82 -17.72
CA LYS A 53 20.67 13.10 -18.98
C LYS A 53 21.22 11.71 -18.69
N GLY A 54 20.58 10.68 -19.24
CA GLY A 54 21.00 9.27 -19.10
C GLY A 54 20.29 8.54 -17.96
N ASP A 55 20.74 7.31 -17.70
CA ASP A 55 20.15 6.42 -16.70
C ASP A 55 20.45 6.88 -15.25
N PRO A 56 19.55 6.62 -14.30
CA PRO A 56 19.79 6.93 -12.89
C PRO A 56 21.01 6.17 -12.37
N VAL A 57 21.84 6.85 -11.58
CA VAL A 57 23.04 6.25 -11.00
C VAL A 57 22.80 5.94 -9.53
N CYS A 58 23.08 4.70 -9.13
CA CYS A 58 23.03 4.25 -7.74
C CYS A 58 24.46 3.99 -7.23
N VAL A 59 24.82 4.63 -6.13
CA VAL A 59 26.14 4.48 -5.48
C VAL A 59 25.97 3.94 -4.08
N LYS A 60 26.76 2.92 -3.73
CA LYS A 60 26.83 2.42 -2.35
C LYS A 60 27.60 3.42 -1.51
N LYS A 61 27.05 3.84 -0.38
CA LYS A 61 27.77 4.69 0.59
C LYS A 61 29.04 3.95 1.03
N PRO A 62 30.22 4.59 1.01
CA PRO A 62 31.41 3.99 1.61
C PRO A 62 31.11 3.71 3.09
N GLY A 63 31.37 2.48 3.52
CA GLY A 63 31.22 2.11 4.93
C GLY A 63 32.17 2.94 5.78
N GLN A 64 31.66 3.52 6.87
CA GLN A 64 32.50 4.07 7.93
C GLN A 64 33.24 2.95 8.66
#